data_AF-A0A2H9U857-F1
#
_entry.id   AF-A0A2H9U857-F1
#
_cell.length_a   1.000
_cell.length_b   1.000
_cell.length_c   1.000
_cell.angle_alpha   90.00
_cell.angle_beta   90.00
_cell.angle_gamma   90.00
#
_symmetry.space_group_name_H-M   'P 1'
#
loop_
_entity.id
_entity.type
_entity.pdbx_description
1 polymer ?
#
loop_
_entity_poly.entity_id
_entity_poly.type
_entity_poly.pdbx_seq_one_letter_code
_entity_poly.pdbx_strand_id
1 'polypeptide(L)'
;MVKPALHAAFVERLPRRPYCTDDPAQGLLIRSQATALAYRHIQHNPPPHVSCLVFDVDRPDGYEAWKEAGLPAPNWITFNTRNGHAHYGYYLAVPVARTSAAKQKPLRYLAAIEHVLAKRLGADMGYSGLITKNPVHGHWWTVWHHNEAFSLDYLAEFCPDAELAAYSRRSCKEVSGLGRNVTVFDNVREWAYSAVREHWRPNGYDGWANAVRAACDSANVFGLEQG
;
A
#
# COMPACT_ATOMS: atom_id res chain seq x y z
N MET A 1 -10.14 28.99 -5.11
CA MET A 1 -8.71 28.67 -5.36
C MET A 1 -8.19 27.43 -4.61
N VAL A 2 -9.03 26.66 -3.90
CA VAL A 2 -8.58 25.50 -3.09
C VAL A 2 -8.28 24.25 -3.94
N LYS A 3 -9.11 23.95 -4.95
CA LYS A 3 -8.96 22.76 -5.82
C LYS A 3 -7.60 22.67 -6.55
N PRO A 4 -7.03 23.75 -7.10
CA PRO A 4 -5.70 23.73 -7.72
C PRO A 4 -4.58 23.32 -6.76
N ALA A 5 -4.61 23.79 -5.51
CA ALA A 5 -3.56 23.50 -4.53
C ALA A 5 -3.58 22.04 -4.07
N LEU A 6 -4.78 21.47 -3.85
CA LEU A 6 -4.93 20.06 -3.49
C LEU A 6 -4.52 19.12 -4.63
N HIS A 7 -4.85 19.50 -5.86
CA HIS A 7 -4.43 18.81 -7.07
C HIS A 7 -2.91 18.81 -7.24
N ALA A 8 -2.27 19.98 -7.08
CA ALA A 8 -0.81 20.10 -7.13
C ALA A 8 -0.14 19.22 -6.05
N ALA A 9 -0.66 19.21 -4.82
CA ALA A 9 -0.13 18.39 -3.73
C ALA A 9 -0.13 16.88 -4.04
N PHE A 10 -1.13 16.39 -4.78
CA PHE A 10 -1.12 15.00 -5.27
C PHE A 10 -0.06 14.79 -6.35
N VAL A 11 -0.03 15.67 -7.37
CA VAL A 11 0.88 15.52 -8.52
C VAL A 11 2.35 15.60 -8.11
N GLU A 12 2.70 16.49 -7.19
CA GLU A 12 4.08 16.66 -6.70
C GLU A 12 4.63 15.41 -5.98
N ARG A 13 3.74 14.58 -5.43
CA ARG A 13 4.11 13.33 -4.73
C ARG A 13 4.24 12.13 -5.66
N LEU A 14 3.75 12.24 -6.90
CA LEU A 14 3.80 11.13 -7.84
C LEU A 14 5.24 10.79 -8.25
N PRO A 15 5.52 9.51 -8.56
CA PRO A 15 6.77 9.12 -9.19
C PRO A 15 7.00 9.91 -10.50
N ARG A 16 8.27 10.16 -10.84
CA ARG A 16 8.63 10.80 -12.13
C ARG A 16 8.14 10.00 -13.34
N ARG A 17 8.16 8.67 -13.20
CA ARG A 17 7.67 7.72 -14.22
C ARG A 17 6.75 6.69 -13.57
N PRO A 18 5.50 7.06 -13.26
CA PRO A 18 4.60 6.16 -12.55
C PRO A 18 4.10 5.06 -13.48
N TYR A 19 3.70 3.94 -12.88
CA TYR A 19 2.80 3.00 -13.56
C TYR A 19 1.44 3.66 -13.79
N CYS A 20 0.82 3.39 -14.94
CA CYS A 20 -0.51 3.89 -15.28
C CYS A 20 -1.25 2.91 -16.20
N THR A 21 -2.59 2.95 -16.16
CA THR A 21 -3.45 2.15 -17.04
C THR A 21 -4.88 2.68 -17.03
N ASP A 22 -5.63 2.43 -18.10
CA ASP A 22 -7.08 2.64 -18.12
C ASP A 22 -7.86 1.42 -17.62
N ASP A 23 -7.27 0.23 -17.75
CA ASP A 23 -7.85 -1.03 -17.35
C ASP A 23 -6.77 -1.94 -16.73
N PRO A 24 -6.82 -2.18 -15.40
CA PRO A 24 -5.88 -3.07 -14.72
C PRO A 24 -5.80 -4.48 -15.33
N ALA A 25 -6.87 -4.98 -15.98
CA ALA A 25 -6.87 -6.30 -16.61
C ALA A 25 -5.97 -6.37 -17.86
N GLN A 26 -5.67 -5.23 -18.49
CA GLN A 26 -4.79 -5.14 -19.67
C GLN A 26 -3.31 -4.96 -19.31
N GLY A 27 -3.00 -4.89 -18.01
CA GLY A 27 -1.65 -4.66 -17.51
C GLY A 27 -1.32 -3.17 -17.31
N LEU A 28 -0.05 -2.91 -16.98
CA LEU A 28 0.44 -1.59 -16.57
C LEU A 28 1.47 -1.04 -17.56
N LEU A 29 1.41 0.28 -17.79
CA LEU A 29 2.37 1.02 -18.61
C LEU A 29 3.23 1.92 -17.73
N ILE A 30 4.51 2.10 -18.09
CA ILE A 30 5.37 3.12 -17.46
C ILE A 30 5.45 4.32 -18.40
N ARG A 31 5.03 5.50 -17.93
CA ARG A 31 5.01 6.75 -18.72
C ARG A 31 5.67 7.89 -17.95
N SER A 32 5.88 9.04 -18.58
CA SER A 32 6.24 10.26 -17.85
C SER A 32 5.07 10.67 -16.95
N GLN A 33 5.33 11.40 -15.87
CA GLN A 33 4.28 11.91 -14.99
C GLN A 33 3.18 12.65 -15.77
N ALA A 34 3.56 13.59 -16.65
CA ALA A 34 2.61 14.36 -17.44
C ALA A 34 1.67 13.48 -18.30
N THR A 35 2.20 12.44 -18.95
CA THR A 35 1.39 11.51 -19.75
C THR A 35 0.55 10.58 -18.88
N ALA A 36 1.10 10.13 -17.75
CA ALA A 36 0.40 9.21 -16.85
C ALA A 36 -0.85 9.83 -16.20
N LEU A 37 -0.87 11.15 -15.99
CA LEU A 37 -2.04 11.87 -15.45
C LEU A 37 -3.29 11.73 -16.33
N ALA A 38 -3.14 11.40 -17.62
CA ALA A 38 -4.24 11.20 -18.55
C ALA A 38 -4.88 9.80 -18.47
N TYR A 39 -4.36 8.90 -17.64
CA TYR A 39 -4.91 7.54 -17.47
C TYR A 39 -5.82 7.46 -16.24
N ARG A 40 -6.77 6.52 -16.28
CA ARG A 40 -7.73 6.31 -15.18
C ARG A 40 -7.05 5.85 -13.89
N HIS A 41 -6.00 5.05 -13.95
CA HIS A 41 -5.28 4.58 -12.78
C HIS A 41 -3.81 4.99 -12.84
N ILE A 42 -3.25 5.29 -11.68
CA ILE A 42 -1.88 5.79 -11.55
C ILE A 42 -1.21 5.27 -10.28
N GLN A 43 0.09 5.03 -10.36
CA GLN A 43 0.93 4.76 -9.19
C GLN A 43 1.08 6.02 -8.35
N HIS A 44 0.71 5.95 -7.07
CA HIS A 44 0.75 7.09 -6.16
C HIS A 44 2.06 7.17 -5.36
N ASN A 45 2.65 6.04 -4.99
CA ASN A 45 3.89 5.99 -4.22
C ASN A 45 5.10 5.64 -5.11
N PRO A 46 6.24 6.34 -4.98
CA PRO A 46 7.47 5.95 -5.66
C PRO A 46 8.03 4.63 -5.11
N PRO A 47 8.77 3.85 -5.92
CA PRO A 47 9.30 2.55 -5.49
C PRO A 47 10.11 2.54 -4.17
N PRO A 48 10.89 3.57 -3.81
CA PRO A 48 11.74 3.51 -2.61
C PRO A 48 11.02 3.74 -1.27
N HIS A 49 9.83 4.35 -1.26
CA HIS A 49 9.16 4.74 -0.01
C HIS A 49 7.64 4.86 -0.14
N VAL A 50 6.96 4.80 1.00
CA VAL A 50 5.51 5.04 1.12
C VAL A 50 5.32 6.46 1.64
N SER A 51 4.59 7.28 0.87
CA SER A 51 4.28 8.68 1.21
C SER A 51 2.78 8.94 1.36
N CYS A 52 1.96 7.99 0.91
CA CYS A 52 0.51 8.04 0.98
C CYS A 52 -0.01 6.63 1.23
N LEU A 53 -0.83 6.42 2.25
CA LEU A 53 -1.61 5.19 2.41
C LEU A 53 -2.84 5.28 1.52
N VAL A 54 -3.16 4.19 0.83
CA VAL A 54 -4.35 4.09 -0.01
C VAL A 54 -5.15 2.85 0.36
N PHE A 55 -6.46 3.03 0.54
CA PHE A 55 -7.39 1.96 0.87
C PHE A 55 -8.47 1.86 -0.21
N ASP A 56 -8.71 0.65 -0.73
CA ASP A 56 -9.79 0.37 -1.68
C ASP A 56 -10.99 -0.19 -0.93
N VAL A 57 -12.15 0.45 -1.08
CA VAL A 57 -13.38 0.12 -0.37
C VAL A 57 -14.46 -0.19 -1.40
N ASP A 58 -14.79 -1.47 -1.51
CA ASP A 58 -15.72 -2.04 -2.49
C ASP A 58 -17.12 -2.27 -1.89
N ARG A 59 -17.79 -1.19 -1.49
CA ARG A 59 -19.19 -1.25 -1.03
C ARG A 59 -20.05 -0.14 -1.63
N PRO A 60 -21.38 -0.34 -1.77
CA PRO A 60 -22.32 0.75 -1.98
C PRO A 60 -22.12 1.79 -0.86
N ASP A 61 -22.03 3.07 -1.22
CA ASP A 61 -21.69 4.20 -0.33
C ASP A 61 -20.27 4.18 0.26
N GLY A 62 -19.35 3.54 -0.46
CA GLY A 62 -17.94 3.46 -0.10
C GLY A 62 -17.26 4.82 0.11
N TYR A 63 -17.85 5.96 -0.25
CA TYR A 63 -17.29 7.31 -0.02
C TYR A 63 -17.53 7.88 1.39
N GLU A 64 -18.46 7.33 2.18
CA GLU A 64 -18.73 7.77 3.56
C GLU A 64 -18.19 6.81 4.63
N ALA A 65 -17.62 5.67 4.24
CA ALA A 65 -17.15 4.63 5.15
C ALA A 65 -16.19 5.15 6.24
N TRP A 66 -15.38 6.16 5.93
CA TRP A 66 -14.48 6.80 6.91
C TRP A 66 -15.21 7.48 8.08
N LYS A 67 -16.40 8.07 7.83
CA LYS A 67 -17.22 8.70 8.87
C LYS A 67 -17.81 7.66 9.81
N GLU A 68 -18.38 6.60 9.23
CA GLU A 68 -18.93 5.46 9.99
C GLU A 68 -17.85 4.79 10.84
N ALA A 69 -16.65 4.65 10.28
CA ALA A 69 -15.50 4.11 10.97
C ALA A 69 -14.89 5.08 11.99
N GLY A 70 -15.36 6.33 12.10
CA GLY A 70 -14.81 7.33 13.04
C GLY A 70 -13.34 7.66 12.78
N LEU A 71 -12.92 7.64 11.52
CA LEU A 71 -11.55 7.96 11.09
C LEU A 71 -11.41 9.45 10.75
N PRO A 72 -10.18 10.00 10.73
CA PRO A 72 -9.98 11.37 10.28
C PRO A 72 -10.39 11.51 8.81
N ALA A 73 -10.76 12.72 8.40
CA ALA A 73 -11.05 12.98 6.99
C ALA A 73 -9.83 12.62 6.14
N PRO A 74 -9.96 11.82 5.08
CA PRO A 74 -8.87 11.50 4.18
C PRO A 74 -8.50 12.74 3.36
N ASN A 75 -7.25 12.85 2.91
CA ASN A 75 -6.83 13.96 2.04
C ASN A 75 -7.69 14.04 0.76
N TRP A 76 -7.98 12.88 0.19
CA TRP A 76 -8.84 12.73 -0.96
C TRP A 76 -9.59 11.39 -0.94
N ILE A 77 -10.75 11.39 -1.59
CA ILE A 77 -11.53 10.20 -1.90
C ILE A 77 -11.84 10.22 -3.39
N THR A 78 -11.49 9.15 -4.10
CA THR A 78 -11.88 8.94 -5.49
C THR A 78 -12.86 7.80 -5.58
N PHE A 79 -14.01 8.00 -6.19
CA PHE A 79 -15.01 6.93 -6.29
C PHE A 79 -15.68 6.90 -7.66
N ASN A 80 -16.23 5.73 -7.96
CA ASN A 80 -17.05 5.50 -9.13
C ASN A 80 -18.52 5.72 -8.77
N THR A 81 -19.16 6.70 -9.39
CA THR A 81 -20.57 7.04 -9.13
C THR A 81 -21.55 5.94 -9.52
N ARG A 82 -21.12 4.95 -10.32
CA ARG A 82 -21.97 3.83 -10.75
C ARG A 82 -22.10 2.72 -9.72
N ASN A 83 -21.03 2.39 -9.00
CA ASN A 83 -21.02 1.28 -8.04
C ASN A 83 -20.64 1.69 -6.61
N GLY A 84 -20.21 2.94 -6.39
CA GLY A 84 -19.84 3.47 -5.07
C GLY A 84 -18.44 3.09 -4.59
N HIS A 85 -17.68 2.29 -5.34
CA HIS A 85 -16.37 1.81 -4.92
C HIS A 85 -15.38 2.98 -4.85
N ALA A 86 -14.68 3.10 -3.73
CA ALA A 86 -13.91 4.29 -3.39
C ALA A 86 -12.47 3.94 -3.03
N HIS A 87 -11.51 4.77 -3.47
CA HIS A 87 -10.18 4.79 -2.90
C HIS A 87 -10.02 6.00 -2.01
N TYR A 88 -9.39 5.77 -0.87
CA TYR A 88 -9.04 6.76 0.13
C TYR A 88 -7.56 7.06 0.09
N GLY A 89 -7.16 8.32 0.20
CA GLY A 89 -5.75 8.69 0.33
C GLY A 89 -5.45 9.42 1.64
N TYR A 90 -4.44 8.93 2.37
CA TYR A 90 -3.89 9.58 3.57
C TYR A 90 -2.39 9.87 3.36
N TYR A 91 -2.02 11.13 3.24
CA TYR A 91 -0.63 11.55 3.11
C TYR A 91 0.11 11.40 4.43
N LEU A 92 1.34 10.91 4.35
CA LEU A 92 2.23 10.77 5.50
C LEU A 92 3.13 12.00 5.61
N ALA A 93 3.24 12.56 6.82
CA ALA A 93 4.11 13.68 7.12
C ALA A 93 5.59 13.33 6.90
N VAL A 94 5.96 12.10 7.27
CA VAL A 94 7.30 11.53 7.04
C VAL A 94 7.15 10.28 6.18
N PRO A 95 7.67 10.27 4.94
CA PRO A 95 7.66 9.08 4.12
C PRO A 95 8.45 7.93 4.76
N VAL A 96 7.91 6.72 4.68
CA VAL A 96 8.54 5.52 5.23
C VAL A 96 9.30 4.79 4.14
N ALA A 97 10.62 4.71 4.27
CA ALA A 97 11.47 4.00 3.33
C ALA A 97 11.19 2.48 3.35
N ARG A 98 11.19 1.86 2.16
CA ARG A 98 10.97 0.41 1.97
C ARG A 98 12.10 -0.27 1.19
N THR A 99 13.23 0.40 1.02
CA THR A 99 14.45 -0.16 0.43
C THR A 99 15.13 -1.15 1.37
N SER A 100 16.03 -2.00 0.87
CA SER A 100 16.82 -2.93 1.69
C SER A 100 17.66 -2.25 2.79
N ALA A 101 18.10 -1.01 2.57
CA ALA A 101 18.83 -0.22 3.56
C ALA A 101 17.94 0.44 4.64
N ALA A 102 16.61 0.32 4.52
CA ALA A 102 15.68 0.99 5.42
C ALA A 102 15.59 0.29 6.78
N LYS A 103 15.31 1.06 7.83
CA LYS A 103 14.99 0.52 9.15
C LYS A 103 13.67 -0.25 9.06
N GLN A 104 13.66 -1.48 9.55
CA GLN A 104 12.47 -2.34 9.53
C GLN A 104 11.38 -1.87 10.51
N LYS A 105 11.76 -1.28 11.65
CA LYS A 105 10.80 -0.85 12.69
C LYS A 105 9.73 0.12 12.17
N PRO A 106 10.07 1.24 11.48
CA PRO A 106 9.07 2.12 10.87
C PRO A 106 8.17 1.43 9.85
N LEU A 107 8.73 0.54 9.02
CA LEU A 107 7.97 -0.17 7.98
C LEU A 107 6.95 -1.14 8.60
N ARG A 108 7.34 -1.87 9.65
CA ARG A 108 6.44 -2.75 10.41
C ARG A 108 5.34 -1.97 11.09
N TYR A 109 5.67 -0.83 11.69
CA TYR A 109 4.70 0.03 12.35
C TYR A 109 3.68 0.61 11.36
N LEU A 110 4.16 1.12 10.21
CA LEU A 110 3.30 1.55 9.13
C LEU A 110 2.38 0.43 8.63
N ALA A 111 2.91 -0.77 8.44
CA ALA A 111 2.11 -1.91 7.99
C ALA A 111 1.04 -2.32 9.01
N ALA A 112 1.32 -2.20 10.31
CA ALA A 112 0.34 -2.43 11.37
C ALA A 112 -0.80 -1.40 11.33
N ILE A 113 -0.46 -0.11 11.18
CA ILE A 113 -1.44 0.98 11.04
C ILE A 113 -2.27 0.78 9.78
N GLU A 114 -1.64 0.53 8.62
CA GLU A 114 -2.33 0.24 7.36
C GLU A 114 -3.34 -0.90 7.54
N HIS A 115 -2.91 -1.99 8.16
CA HIS A 115 -3.78 -3.15 8.37
C HIS A 115 -5.01 -2.84 9.23
N VAL A 116 -4.83 -2.15 10.37
CA VAL A 116 -5.93 -1.83 11.28
C VAL A 116 -6.89 -0.83 10.64
N LEU A 117 -6.36 0.21 9.97
CA LEU A 117 -7.19 1.17 9.26
C LEU A 117 -7.97 0.52 8.11
N ALA A 118 -7.34 -0.37 7.35
CA ALA A 118 -8.01 -1.14 6.29
C ALA A 118 -9.17 -1.96 6.83
N LYS A 119 -8.95 -2.68 7.95
CA LYS A 119 -10.01 -3.46 8.62
C LYS A 119 -11.14 -2.57 9.11
N ARG A 120 -10.84 -1.42 9.74
CA ARG A 120 -11.86 -0.47 10.21
C ARG A 120 -12.68 0.14 9.08
N LEU A 121 -12.04 0.41 7.93
CA LEU A 121 -12.72 0.91 6.73
C LEU A 121 -13.54 -0.16 6.00
N GLY A 122 -13.36 -1.45 6.33
CA GLY A 122 -13.86 -2.54 5.51
C GLY A 122 -13.23 -2.55 4.11
N ALA A 123 -11.97 -2.12 4.02
CA ALA A 123 -11.23 -2.09 2.77
C ALA A 123 -10.82 -3.50 2.31
N ASP A 124 -10.60 -3.65 1.00
CA ASP A 124 -10.07 -4.87 0.43
C ASP A 124 -8.67 -5.16 0.97
N MET A 125 -8.55 -6.22 1.77
CA MET A 125 -7.28 -6.70 2.32
C MET A 125 -6.41 -7.36 1.23
N GLY A 126 -6.99 -7.70 0.08
CA GLY A 126 -6.31 -8.16 -1.12
C GLY A 126 -5.54 -7.06 -1.85
N TYR A 127 -5.92 -5.79 -1.65
CA TYR A 127 -5.38 -4.65 -2.37
C TYR A 127 -3.85 -4.53 -2.19
N SER A 128 -3.14 -4.44 -3.32
CA SER A 128 -1.68 -4.42 -3.35
C SER A 128 -1.06 -3.04 -3.07
N GLY A 129 -1.86 -1.96 -3.16
CA GLY A 129 -1.35 -0.59 -3.00
C GLY A 129 -0.41 -0.10 -4.11
N LEU A 130 -0.34 -0.78 -5.27
CA LEU A 130 0.55 -0.35 -6.36
C LEU A 130 0.00 0.85 -7.15
N ILE A 131 -1.26 0.77 -7.57
CA ILE A 131 -1.95 1.81 -8.34
C ILE A 131 -3.27 2.17 -7.69
N THR A 132 -3.68 3.43 -7.79
CA THR A 132 -4.97 3.93 -7.33
C THR A 132 -5.80 4.45 -8.51
N LYS A 133 -7.13 4.52 -8.34
CA LYS A 133 -7.98 5.42 -9.12
C LYS A 133 -7.35 6.81 -9.10
N ASN A 134 -7.13 7.40 -10.26
CA ASN A 134 -6.39 8.64 -10.43
C ASN A 134 -7.26 9.84 -9.98
N PRO A 135 -6.95 10.52 -8.86
CA PRO A 135 -7.77 11.61 -8.32
C PRO A 135 -7.83 12.87 -9.20
N VAL A 136 -6.94 12.96 -10.18
CA VAL A 136 -6.91 14.08 -11.13
C VAL A 136 -7.68 13.78 -12.41
N HIS A 137 -8.06 12.51 -12.63
CA HIS A 137 -8.67 12.08 -13.87
C HIS A 137 -10.18 12.25 -13.84
N GLY A 138 -10.75 12.85 -14.89
CA GLY A 138 -12.19 13.17 -14.96
C GLY A 138 -13.15 11.97 -15.00
N HIS A 139 -12.64 10.75 -15.16
CA HIS A 139 -13.45 9.52 -15.08
C HIS A 139 -13.94 9.22 -13.66
N TRP A 140 -13.21 9.66 -12.64
CA TRP A 140 -13.56 9.42 -11.24
C TRP A 140 -14.11 10.68 -10.61
N TRP A 141 -15.11 10.52 -9.77
CA TRP A 141 -15.50 11.62 -8.91
C TRP A 141 -14.52 11.70 -7.76
N THR A 142 -14.00 12.91 -7.50
CA THR A 142 -12.98 13.12 -6.47
C THR A 142 -13.44 14.19 -5.49
N VAL A 143 -13.49 13.82 -4.21
CA VAL A 143 -13.67 14.74 -3.09
C VAL A 143 -12.30 14.99 -2.48
N TRP A 144 -11.94 16.27 -2.37
CA TRP A 144 -10.70 16.70 -1.73
C TRP A 144 -11.05 17.37 -0.40
N HIS A 145 -10.53 16.87 0.72
CA HIS A 145 -10.78 17.49 2.04
C HIS A 145 -9.69 18.50 2.39
N HIS A 146 -8.42 18.07 2.36
CA HIS A 146 -7.26 18.89 2.73
C HIS A 146 -5.94 18.30 2.20
N ASN A 147 -4.84 19.06 2.27
CA ASN A 147 -3.49 18.61 1.91
C ASN A 147 -2.57 18.40 3.12
N GLU A 148 -3.07 18.60 4.35
CA GLU A 148 -2.31 18.35 5.57
C GLU A 148 -1.90 16.88 5.67
N ALA A 149 -0.64 16.62 6.00
CA ALA A 149 -0.09 15.28 6.09
C ALA A 149 -0.12 14.77 7.54
N PHE A 150 -0.40 13.48 7.71
CA PHE A 150 -0.56 12.85 9.01
C PHE A 150 0.74 12.24 9.52
N SER A 151 1.02 12.41 10.82
CA SER A 151 2.05 11.60 11.47
C SER A 151 1.55 10.17 11.67
N LEU A 152 2.48 9.21 11.77
CA LEU A 152 2.10 7.83 12.10
C LEU A 152 1.49 7.75 13.50
N ASP A 153 2.00 8.55 14.44
CA ASP A 153 1.50 8.59 15.82
C ASP A 153 0.02 9.04 15.84
N TYR A 154 -0.34 10.07 15.06
CA TYR A 154 -1.73 10.52 14.95
C TYR A 154 -2.62 9.43 14.33
N LEU A 155 -2.19 8.80 13.24
CA LEU A 155 -2.97 7.71 12.63
C LEU A 155 -3.13 6.50 13.57
N ALA A 156 -2.15 6.27 14.45
CA ALA A 156 -2.20 5.21 15.45
C ALA A 156 -3.19 5.49 16.58
N GLU A 157 -3.58 6.74 16.85
CA GLU A 157 -4.66 7.06 17.80
C GLU A 157 -6.00 6.43 17.38
N PHE A 158 -6.16 6.17 16.07
CA PHE A 158 -7.32 5.49 15.51
C PHE A 158 -7.12 3.96 15.42
N CYS A 159 -6.14 3.40 16.10
CA CYS A 159 -5.86 1.97 16.08
C CYS A 159 -5.87 1.44 17.52
N PRO A 160 -6.83 0.58 17.93
CA PRO A 160 -6.82 0.03 19.27
C PRO A 160 -5.52 -0.74 19.55
N ASP A 161 -4.92 -0.56 20.72
CA ASP A 161 -3.65 -1.20 21.10
C ASP A 161 -3.70 -2.73 20.95
N ALA A 162 -4.84 -3.33 21.29
CA ALA A 162 -5.07 -4.77 21.15
C ALA A 162 -4.96 -5.22 19.68
N GLU A 163 -5.41 -4.41 18.73
CA GLU A 163 -5.36 -4.72 17.30
C GLU A 163 -3.95 -4.52 16.73
N LEU A 164 -3.24 -3.46 17.13
CA LEU A 164 -1.83 -3.26 16.79
C LEU A 164 -0.93 -4.39 17.35
N ALA A 165 -1.21 -4.82 18.59
CA ALA A 165 -0.51 -5.93 19.23
C ALA A 165 -0.86 -7.29 18.62
N ALA A 166 -2.09 -7.47 18.11
CA ALA A 166 -2.49 -8.67 17.38
C ALA A 166 -1.75 -8.76 16.04
N TYR A 167 -1.62 -7.64 15.31
CA TYR A 167 -0.86 -7.59 14.07
C TYR A 167 0.61 -8.02 14.26
N SER A 168 1.25 -7.53 15.33
CA SER A 168 2.64 -7.86 15.65
C SER A 168 2.89 -9.34 15.95
N ARG A 169 1.83 -10.12 16.20
CA ARG A 169 1.88 -11.55 16.55
C ARG A 169 1.41 -12.48 15.43
N ARG A 170 1.03 -11.95 14.26
CA ARG A 170 0.39 -12.75 13.21
C ARG A 170 1.37 -13.58 12.37
N SER A 171 0.90 -14.75 11.97
CA SER A 171 1.40 -15.49 10.81
C SER A 171 0.68 -15.04 9.53
N CYS A 172 1.26 -15.33 8.37
CA CYS A 172 0.99 -14.81 7.02
C CYS A 172 -0.49 -14.69 6.55
N LYS A 173 -1.46 -15.30 7.21
CA LYS A 173 -2.79 -15.61 6.65
C LYS A 173 -3.74 -14.42 6.47
N GLU A 174 -3.51 -13.28 7.11
CA GLU A 174 -4.50 -12.18 7.13
C GLU A 174 -3.86 -10.81 6.88
N VAL A 175 -2.72 -10.78 6.19
CA VAL A 175 -1.92 -9.56 6.04
C VAL A 175 -2.15 -8.93 4.65
N SER A 176 -2.40 -7.61 4.61
CA SER A 176 -2.65 -6.82 3.39
C SER A 176 -1.45 -5.92 3.04
N GLY A 177 -1.43 -5.39 1.80
CA GLY A 177 -0.52 -4.31 1.40
C GLY A 177 0.95 -4.50 1.78
N LEU A 178 1.49 -3.56 2.56
CA LEU A 178 2.88 -3.57 3.03
C LEU A 178 3.19 -4.75 3.94
N GLY A 179 2.18 -5.20 4.69
CA GLY A 179 2.34 -6.27 5.64
C GLY A 179 2.66 -7.62 5.00
N ARG A 180 2.21 -7.87 3.75
CA ARG A 180 2.62 -9.07 3.00
C ARG A 180 4.13 -9.12 2.81
N ASN A 181 4.72 -8.02 2.35
CA ASN A 181 6.17 -7.92 2.16
C ASN A 181 6.93 -8.10 3.48
N VAL A 182 6.46 -7.44 4.55
CA VAL A 182 7.04 -7.57 5.90
C VAL A 182 6.99 -9.02 6.36
N THR A 183 5.85 -9.70 6.18
CA THR A 183 5.66 -11.07 6.66
C THR A 183 6.50 -12.08 5.88
N VAL A 184 6.53 -11.96 4.54
CA VAL A 184 7.40 -12.82 3.69
C VAL A 184 8.86 -12.62 4.09
N PHE A 185 9.31 -11.37 4.28
CA PHE A 185 10.67 -11.10 4.74
C PHE A 185 10.95 -11.71 6.11
N ASP A 186 10.07 -11.52 7.07
CA ASP A 186 10.26 -12.00 8.45
C ASP A 186 10.26 -13.54 8.54
N ASN A 187 9.44 -14.22 7.74
CA ASN A 187 9.43 -15.68 7.66
C ASN A 187 10.66 -16.24 6.95
N VAL A 188 11.01 -15.69 5.79
CA VAL A 188 12.09 -16.25 4.95
C VAL A 188 13.46 -15.97 5.54
N ARG A 189 13.67 -14.81 6.20
CA ARG A 189 15.00 -14.45 6.73
C ARG A 189 15.51 -15.41 7.80
N GLU A 190 14.64 -15.95 8.66
CA GLU A 190 15.03 -16.85 9.75
C GLU A 190 15.55 -18.18 9.22
N TRP A 191 14.85 -18.75 8.22
CA TRP A 191 15.35 -19.88 7.45
C TRP A 191 16.65 -19.53 6.72
N ALA A 192 16.69 -18.36 6.06
CA ALA A 192 17.81 -17.97 5.21
C ALA A 192 19.13 -17.84 5.98
N TYR A 193 19.10 -17.36 7.23
CA TYR A 193 20.28 -17.27 8.10
C TYR A 193 20.98 -18.61 8.31
N SER A 194 20.21 -19.71 8.26
CA SER A 194 20.72 -21.07 8.42
C SER A 194 21.11 -21.69 7.09
N ALA A 195 20.22 -21.54 6.09
CA ALA A 195 20.30 -22.22 4.79
C ALA A 195 21.46 -21.71 3.91
N VAL A 196 21.91 -20.46 4.07
CA VAL A 196 23.00 -19.89 3.27
C VAL A 196 24.30 -20.71 3.33
N ARG A 197 24.52 -21.44 4.44
CA ARG A 197 25.71 -22.29 4.64
C ARG A 197 25.81 -23.43 3.62
N GLU A 198 24.69 -23.89 3.08
CA GLU A 198 24.64 -24.94 2.04
C GLU A 198 25.12 -24.44 0.67
N HIS A 199 25.21 -23.11 0.50
CA HIS A 199 25.50 -22.45 -0.77
C HIS A 199 26.83 -21.67 -0.78
N TRP A 200 27.71 -21.86 0.21
CA TRP A 200 29.02 -21.17 0.31
C TRP A 200 30.08 -21.59 -0.72
N ARG A 201 29.78 -22.54 -1.61
CA ARG A 201 30.71 -22.98 -2.65
C ARG A 201 30.95 -21.86 -3.69
N PRO A 202 32.11 -21.84 -4.36
CA PRO A 202 32.33 -20.96 -5.51
C PRO A 202 31.18 -21.13 -6.53
N ASN A 203 30.67 -20.02 -7.06
CA ASN A 203 29.48 -19.96 -7.93
C ASN A 203 28.13 -20.34 -7.27
N GLY A 204 28.07 -20.34 -5.93
CA GLY A 204 26.83 -20.64 -5.20
C GLY A 204 25.76 -19.54 -5.24
N TYR A 205 26.06 -18.36 -5.80
CA TYR A 205 25.14 -17.21 -5.82
C TYR A 205 23.83 -17.52 -6.54
N ASP A 206 23.88 -18.05 -7.77
CA ASP A 206 22.66 -18.32 -8.54
C ASP A 206 21.83 -19.43 -7.89
N GLY A 207 22.50 -20.45 -7.33
CA GLY A 207 21.86 -21.50 -6.54
C GLY A 207 21.17 -20.93 -5.29
N TRP A 208 21.83 -20.02 -4.59
CA TRP A 208 21.27 -19.33 -3.43
C TRP A 208 20.10 -18.42 -3.79
N ALA A 209 20.23 -17.62 -4.85
CA ALA A 209 19.19 -16.71 -5.32
C ALA A 209 17.92 -17.49 -5.73
N ASN A 210 18.07 -18.63 -6.40
CA ASN A 210 16.96 -19.51 -6.74
C ASN A 210 16.32 -20.16 -5.50
N ALA A 211 17.11 -20.60 -4.52
CA ALA A 211 16.60 -21.16 -3.28
C ALA A 211 15.80 -20.12 -2.46
N VAL A 212 16.33 -18.90 -2.33
CA VAL A 212 15.61 -17.80 -1.66
C VAL A 212 14.34 -17.43 -2.42
N ARG A 213 14.38 -17.37 -3.76
CA ARG A 213 13.18 -17.10 -4.56
C ARG A 213 12.10 -18.16 -4.32
N ALA A 214 12.46 -19.44 -4.37
CA ALA A 214 11.53 -20.54 -4.11
C ALA A 214 10.94 -20.49 -2.69
N ALA A 215 11.75 -20.14 -1.69
CA ALA A 215 11.27 -19.96 -0.31
C ALA A 215 10.28 -18.77 -0.20
N CYS A 216 10.58 -17.64 -0.85
CA CYS A 216 9.66 -16.51 -0.94
C CYS A 216 8.35 -16.87 -1.65
N ASP A 217 8.42 -17.56 -2.80
CA ASP A 217 7.24 -17.98 -3.56
C ASP A 217 6.36 -18.91 -2.72
N SER A 218 6.96 -19.88 -2.02
CA SER A 218 6.25 -20.79 -1.11
C SER A 218 5.58 -20.03 0.05
N ALA A 219 6.30 -19.10 0.69
CA ALA A 219 5.76 -18.28 1.77
C ALA A 219 4.64 -17.34 1.30
N ASN A 220 4.69 -16.90 0.04
CA ASN A 220 3.69 -16.01 -0.55
C ASN A 220 2.40 -16.76 -0.96
N VAL A 221 2.49 -18.03 -1.38
CA VAL A 221 1.34 -18.89 -1.74
C VAL A 221 0.61 -19.42 -0.50
N PHE A 222 1.33 -19.70 0.60
CA PHE A 222 0.73 -20.23 1.83
C PHE A 222 -0.32 -19.31 2.48
N GLY A 223 -0.39 -18.03 2.04
CA GLY A 223 -1.43 -17.07 2.42
C GLY A 223 -2.72 -17.12 1.59
N LEU A 224 -2.76 -17.88 0.49
CA LEU A 224 -3.89 -17.91 -0.47
C LEU A 224 -4.72 -19.21 -0.44
N GLU A 225 -4.16 -20.34 -0.03
CA GLU A 225 -4.77 -21.68 -0.25
C GLU A 225 -5.66 -22.22 0.89
N GLN A 226 -6.12 -21.40 1.84
CA GLN A 226 -7.06 -21.86 2.89
C GLN A 226 -8.22 -20.89 3.14
N GLY A 227 -8.82 -20.38 2.06
CA GLY A 227 -10.10 -19.67 2.07
C GLY A 227 -11.24 -20.56 1.61
#